data_AF-A0A968B6H5-F1
#
_entry.id   AF-A0A968B6H5-F1
#
_cell.length_a   1.000
_cell.length_b   1.000
_cell.length_c   1.000
_cell.angle_alpha   90.00
_cell.angle_beta   90.00
_cell.angle_gamma   90.00
#
_symmetry.space_group_name_H-M   'P 1'
#
loop_
_entity.id
_entity.type
_entity.pdbx_description
1 polymer ?
#
loop_
_entity_poly.entity_id
_entity_poly.type
_entity_poly.pdbx_seq_one_letter_code
_entity_poly.pdbx_strand_id
1 'polypeptide(L)'
;MARTILTAVLIVLLNVLVGCNGVDSGRSHLAPTNVGPTPTVSISDTSESDLIEQMVLNRQAYRQGLELLIRFYTRTGNDMKLQWAKKELTGLNSMPQYTYHIIADANLEASTSISSADALYEQALQIEKKASTLFIKDNKMLRQALNKYLELIEKHGSSDKIGDAAYRAAGIYEHFKDYTLAVLYYKRVYQWDRYTVLPAKYRAAKILDRKLNQRTEALELYRQVIMDEAVPQTYRDFAQLRISELTKGEEGTQ
;
A
#
# COMPACT_ATOMS: atom_id res chain seq x y z
N MET A 1 43.45 34.66 -23.27
CA MET A 1 44.04 33.82 -22.18
C MET A 1 43.21 33.81 -20.90
N ALA A 2 42.60 34.92 -20.46
CA ALA A 2 41.75 34.91 -19.26
C ALA A 2 40.48 34.01 -19.37
N ARG A 3 39.87 33.92 -20.56
CA ARG A 3 38.66 33.08 -20.78
C ARG A 3 38.92 31.58 -20.72
N THR A 4 40.11 31.12 -21.13
CA THR A 4 40.49 29.70 -21.10
C THR A 4 40.88 29.24 -19.71
N ILE A 5 41.38 30.15 -18.86
CA ILE A 5 41.69 29.88 -17.45
C ILE A 5 40.40 29.78 -16.64
N LEU A 6 39.43 30.65 -16.91
CA LEU A 6 38.13 30.64 -16.21
C LEU A 6 37.35 29.34 -16.47
N THR A 7 37.35 28.84 -17.71
CA THR A 7 36.66 27.58 -18.05
C THR A 7 37.34 26.36 -17.43
N ALA A 8 38.67 26.33 -17.39
CA ALA A 8 39.42 25.25 -16.75
C ALA A 8 39.15 25.19 -15.23
N VAL A 9 39.11 26.34 -14.55
CA VAL A 9 38.80 26.41 -13.12
C VAL A 9 37.36 25.97 -12.82
N LEU A 10 36.41 26.34 -13.68
CA LEU A 10 35.00 25.95 -13.52
C LEU A 10 34.78 24.44 -13.70
N ILE A 11 35.48 23.82 -14.65
CA ILE A 11 35.42 22.37 -14.87
C ILE A 11 36.04 21.60 -13.70
N VAL A 12 37.14 22.08 -13.12
CA VAL A 12 37.75 21.47 -11.93
C VAL A 12 36.82 21.59 -10.71
N LEU A 13 36.20 22.76 -10.49
CA LEU A 13 35.22 22.97 -9.41
C LEU A 13 33.95 22.09 -9.56
N LEU A 14 33.47 21.89 -10.79
CA LEU A 14 32.34 21.00 -11.08
C LEU A 14 32.67 19.53 -10.81
N ASN A 15 33.90 19.08 -11.06
CA ASN A 15 34.32 17.70 -10.76
C ASN A 15 34.48 17.45 -9.25
N VAL A 16 34.88 18.45 -8.47
CA VAL A 16 34.98 18.33 -6.99
C VAL A 16 33.59 18.22 -6.34
N LEU A 17 32.55 18.82 -6.95
CA LEU A 17 31.17 18.75 -6.43
C LEU A 17 30.43 17.44 -6.72
N VAL A 18 30.93 16.60 -7.65
CA VAL A 18 30.33 15.29 -7.98
C VAL A 18 30.89 14.15 -7.10
N GLY A 19 31.89 14.43 -6.26
CA GLY A 19 32.63 13.43 -5.47
C GLY A 19 32.12 13.09 -4.08
N CYS A 20 30.92 13.54 -3.66
CA CYS A 20 30.37 13.23 -2.33
C CYS A 20 29.18 12.25 -2.37
N ASN A 21 29.23 11.25 -3.25
CA ASN A 21 28.40 10.06 -3.05
C ASN A 21 29.11 9.20 -2.00
N GLY A 22 28.62 9.30 -0.77
CA GLY A 22 29.13 8.55 0.37
C GLY A 22 29.34 7.10 0.01
N VAL A 23 30.61 6.68 0.05
CA VAL A 23 30.99 5.27 0.05
C VAL A 23 30.16 4.61 1.15
N ASP A 24 29.38 3.56 0.82
CA ASP A 24 28.49 2.84 1.74
C ASP A 24 29.34 2.04 2.76
N SER A 25 30.03 2.78 3.64
CA SER A 25 30.95 2.30 4.67
C SER A 25 30.16 1.86 5.91
N GLY A 26 29.41 0.77 5.77
CA GLY A 26 28.63 0.24 6.91
C GLY A 26 28.18 -1.21 6.79
N ARG A 27 28.32 -1.86 5.62
CA ARG A 27 27.91 -3.26 5.43
C ARG A 27 28.70 -4.27 6.25
N SER A 28 29.91 -3.93 6.69
CA SER A 28 30.76 -4.77 7.54
C SER A 28 30.28 -4.88 9.00
N HIS A 29 29.34 -4.03 9.45
CA HIS A 29 28.81 -4.02 10.82
C HIS A 29 27.32 -4.38 10.91
N LEU A 30 26.76 -5.01 9.87
CA LEU A 30 25.44 -5.63 10.00
C LEU A 30 25.54 -6.67 11.12
N ALA A 31 24.66 -6.55 12.12
CA ALA A 31 24.56 -7.58 13.14
C ALA A 31 24.30 -8.92 12.42
N PRO A 32 25.05 -10.00 12.75
CA PRO A 32 24.70 -11.31 12.25
C PRO A 32 23.25 -11.59 12.60
N THR A 33 22.50 -12.24 11.71
CA THR A 33 21.17 -12.78 12.00
C THR A 33 21.32 -13.94 12.99
N ASN A 34 21.73 -13.63 14.22
CA ASN A 34 21.76 -14.58 15.31
C ASN A 34 20.32 -14.78 15.77
N VAL A 35 19.70 -15.80 15.19
CA VAL A 35 18.52 -16.43 15.78
C VAL A 35 19.06 -17.19 17.00
N GLY A 36 19.24 -16.48 18.12
CA GLY A 36 19.36 -17.13 19.42
C GLY A 36 18.10 -17.97 19.68
N PRO A 37 18.11 -18.91 20.65
CA PRO A 37 16.91 -19.65 21.00
C PRO A 37 15.83 -18.65 21.38
N THR A 38 14.89 -18.42 20.47
CA THR A 38 13.69 -17.65 20.76
C THR A 38 12.98 -18.38 21.88
N PRO A 39 12.40 -17.66 22.86
CA PRO A 39 11.43 -18.29 23.74
C PRO A 39 10.39 -18.91 22.80
N THR A 40 10.29 -20.24 22.84
CA THR A 40 9.25 -20.98 22.14
C THR A 40 7.94 -20.56 22.79
N VAL A 41 7.34 -19.48 22.27
CA VAL A 41 5.96 -19.13 22.59
C VAL A 41 5.15 -20.30 22.07
N SER A 42 4.60 -21.09 23.00
CA SER A 42 3.70 -22.18 22.68
C SER A 42 2.50 -21.60 21.97
N ILE A 43 2.37 -21.87 20.67
CA ILE A 43 1.29 -21.37 19.81
C ILE A 43 -0.09 -21.93 20.26
N SER A 44 -0.09 -22.90 21.19
CA SER A 44 -1.30 -23.59 21.67
C SER A 44 -2.34 -22.69 22.33
N ASP A 45 -1.94 -21.55 22.93
CA ASP A 45 -2.82 -20.74 23.79
C ASP A 45 -2.87 -19.25 23.42
N THR A 46 -2.21 -18.83 22.35
CA THR A 46 -2.18 -17.42 21.92
C THR A 46 -3.08 -17.23 20.72
N SER A 47 -4.07 -16.33 20.80
CA SER A 47 -4.94 -16.05 19.65
C SER A 47 -4.16 -15.30 18.55
N GLU A 48 -4.61 -15.41 17.29
CA GLU A 48 -4.04 -14.63 16.19
C GLU A 48 -4.05 -13.12 16.50
N SER A 49 -5.12 -12.62 17.11
CA SER A 49 -5.23 -11.23 17.53
C SER A 49 -4.12 -10.82 18.50
N ASP A 50 -3.81 -11.67 19.49
CA ASP A 50 -2.75 -11.40 20.46
C ASP A 50 -1.36 -11.36 19.80
N LEU A 51 -1.11 -12.25 18.82
CA LEU A 51 0.14 -12.24 18.04
C LEU A 51 0.27 -10.98 17.18
N ILE A 52 -0.84 -10.54 16.56
CA ILE A 52 -0.89 -9.33 15.75
C ILE A 52 -0.63 -8.10 16.63
N GLU A 53 -1.31 -8.01 17.78
CA GLU A 53 -1.13 -6.93 18.74
C GLU A 53 0.31 -6.88 19.25
N GLN A 54 0.88 -8.02 19.66
CA GLN A 54 2.28 -8.11 20.06
C GLN A 54 3.23 -7.64 18.95
N MET A 55 2.96 -7.98 17.69
CA MET A 55 3.81 -7.51 16.59
C MET A 55 3.71 -5.99 16.40
N VAL A 56 2.52 -5.41 16.53
CA VAL A 56 2.32 -3.95 16.48
C VAL A 56 3.09 -3.27 17.63
N LEU A 57 2.97 -3.79 18.86
CA LEU A 57 3.71 -3.30 20.02
C LEU A 57 5.23 -3.39 19.82
N ASN A 58 5.72 -4.51 19.30
CA ASN A 58 7.16 -4.72 19.05
C ASN A 58 7.70 -3.74 18.00
N ARG A 59 6.96 -3.51 16.90
CA ARG A 59 7.33 -2.51 15.89
C ARG A 59 7.39 -1.11 16.49
N GLN A 60 6.43 -0.77 17.34
CA GLN A 60 6.37 0.54 17.99
C GLN A 60 7.52 0.72 18.99
N ALA A 61 7.81 -0.29 19.81
CA ALA A 61 8.92 -0.28 20.75
C ALA A 61 10.27 -0.13 20.03
N TYR A 62 10.47 -0.85 18.93
CA TYR A 62 11.68 -0.74 18.11
C TYR A 62 11.85 0.66 17.50
N ARG A 63 10.77 1.25 16.97
CA ARG A 63 10.76 2.64 16.49
C ARG A 63 11.18 3.63 17.59
N GLN A 64 10.56 3.52 18.77
CA GLN A 64 10.87 4.37 19.92
C GLN A 64 12.34 4.21 20.36
N GLY A 65 12.87 2.98 20.31
CA GLY A 65 14.27 2.69 20.57
C GLY A 65 15.21 3.43 19.60
N LEU A 66 14.91 3.40 18.29
CA LEU A 66 15.69 4.14 17.28
C LEU A 66 15.63 5.66 17.51
N GLU A 67 14.47 6.21 17.84
CA GLU A 67 14.33 7.64 18.18
C GLU A 67 15.13 8.04 19.43
N LEU A 68 15.18 7.16 20.43
CA LEU A 68 15.98 7.37 21.63
C LEU A 68 17.48 7.33 21.31
N LEU A 69 17.94 6.38 20.48
CA LEU A 69 19.31 6.31 20.00
C LEU A 69 19.71 7.56 19.21
N ILE A 70 18.84 8.06 18.35
CA ILE A 70 19.05 9.32 17.62
C ILE A 70 19.26 10.48 18.61
N ARG A 71 18.39 10.63 19.62
CA ARG A 71 18.52 11.67 20.65
C ARG A 71 19.82 11.53 21.44
N PHE A 72 20.17 10.31 21.84
CA PHE A 72 21.39 10.02 22.57
C PHE A 72 22.64 10.40 21.75
N TYR A 73 22.76 9.90 20.51
CA TYR A 73 23.93 10.17 19.68
C TYR A 73 24.04 11.63 19.22
N THR A 74 22.90 12.32 19.09
CA THR A 74 22.88 13.77 18.87
C THR A 74 23.51 14.51 20.06
N ARG A 75 23.17 14.12 21.29
CA ARG A 75 23.72 14.75 22.50
C ARG A 75 25.20 14.42 22.72
N THR A 76 25.63 13.20 22.41
CA THR A 76 27.01 12.77 22.63
C THR A 76 27.95 13.07 21.47
N GLY A 77 27.45 13.64 20.36
CA GLY A 77 28.26 13.98 19.18
C GLY A 77 28.79 12.76 18.40
N ASN A 78 28.13 11.60 18.50
CA ASN A 78 28.55 10.42 17.72
C ASN A 78 27.85 10.41 16.36
N ASP A 79 28.38 11.19 15.42
CA ASP A 79 27.75 11.41 14.11
C ASP A 79 27.59 10.12 13.31
N MET A 80 28.56 9.20 13.38
CA MET A 80 28.49 7.93 12.66
C MET A 80 27.27 7.10 13.08
N LYS A 81 27.11 6.84 14.39
CA LYS A 81 25.99 6.05 14.91
C LYS A 81 24.65 6.78 14.81
N LEU A 82 24.67 8.12 14.86
CA LEU A 82 23.51 8.95 14.57
C LEU A 82 23.01 8.72 13.14
N GLN A 83 23.91 8.69 12.15
CA GLN A 83 23.53 8.43 10.76
C GLN A 83 23.00 7.01 10.58
N TRP A 84 23.58 6.01 11.24
CA TRP A 84 23.08 4.64 11.20
C TRP A 84 21.65 4.53 11.74
N ALA A 85 21.39 5.07 12.94
CA ALA A 85 20.06 5.06 13.55
C ALA A 85 19.02 5.80 12.69
N LYS A 86 19.41 6.92 12.06
CA LYS A 86 18.55 7.66 11.11
C LYS A 86 18.25 6.85 9.85
N LYS A 87 19.26 6.18 9.27
CA LYS A 87 19.10 5.32 8.08
C LYS A 87 18.17 4.15 8.39
N GLU A 88 18.35 3.52 9.54
CA GLU A 88 17.53 2.39 10.01
C GLU A 88 16.08 2.81 10.29
N LEU A 89 15.85 3.94 10.97
CA LEU A 89 14.51 4.49 11.19
C LEU A 89 13.82 4.86 9.86
N THR A 90 14.58 5.40 8.91
CA THR A 90 14.08 5.69 7.57
C THR A 90 13.68 4.39 6.84
N GLY A 91 14.51 3.35 6.94
CA GLY A 91 14.19 2.00 6.46
C GLY A 91 12.91 1.44 7.09
N LEU A 92 12.79 1.50 8.41
CA LEU A 92 11.60 1.08 9.15
C LEU A 92 10.33 1.85 8.76
N ASN A 93 10.45 3.13 8.46
CA ASN A 93 9.34 3.98 8.04
C ASN A 93 8.95 3.81 6.57
N SER A 94 9.84 3.24 5.75
CA SER A 94 9.62 3.03 4.32
C SER A 94 9.28 1.59 3.97
N MET A 95 9.64 0.63 4.83
CA MET A 95 9.28 -0.77 4.64
C MET A 95 7.75 -0.95 4.65
N PRO A 96 7.18 -1.80 3.78
CA PRO A 96 5.79 -2.20 3.90
C PRO A 96 5.57 -2.88 5.26
N GLN A 97 4.69 -2.29 6.07
CA GLN A 97 4.24 -2.91 7.31
C GLN A 97 2.83 -3.43 7.05
N TYR A 98 2.68 -4.76 7.00
CA TYR A 98 1.37 -5.37 6.83
C TYR A 98 0.57 -5.21 8.12
N THR A 99 -0.65 -4.72 7.97
CA THR A 99 -1.71 -4.88 8.96
C THR A 99 -2.26 -6.28 8.76
N TYR A 100 -2.00 -7.17 9.71
CA TYR A 100 -2.53 -8.53 9.67
C TYR A 100 -4.02 -8.56 10.01
N HIS A 101 -4.53 -7.51 10.66
CA HIS A 101 -5.96 -7.28 10.78
C HIS A 101 -6.51 -6.76 9.45
N ILE A 102 -7.13 -7.64 8.69
CA ILE A 102 -7.83 -7.26 7.47
C ILE A 102 -9.15 -6.61 7.88
N ILE A 103 -9.18 -5.27 7.89
CA ILE A 103 -10.37 -4.46 8.14
C ILE A 103 -11.27 -4.54 6.90
N ALA A 104 -11.95 -5.68 6.77
CA ALA A 104 -12.86 -5.95 5.68
C ALA A 104 -13.93 -6.93 6.17
N ASP A 105 -14.65 -6.61 7.24
CA ASP A 105 -15.84 -7.39 7.60
C ASP A 105 -16.81 -7.36 6.41
N ALA A 106 -17.25 -8.54 5.97
CA ALA A 106 -18.18 -8.66 4.85
C ALA A 106 -19.57 -8.11 5.18
N ASN A 107 -19.91 -7.95 6.47
CA ASN A 107 -21.25 -7.64 6.95
C ASN A 107 -21.52 -6.14 7.16
N LEU A 108 -20.59 -5.27 6.76
CA LEU A 108 -20.83 -3.82 6.80
C LEU A 108 -21.85 -3.41 5.74
N GLU A 109 -22.58 -2.33 6.00
CA GLU A 109 -23.60 -1.79 5.08
C GLU A 109 -23.55 -0.26 5.10
N ALA A 110 -23.36 0.32 3.91
CA ALA A 110 -23.31 1.76 3.70
C ALA A 110 -24.74 2.32 3.80
N SER A 111 -25.07 3.04 4.89
CA SER A 111 -26.47 3.42 5.16
C SER A 111 -26.68 4.89 5.48
N THR A 112 -25.69 5.58 6.05
CA THR A 112 -25.87 6.97 6.51
C THR A 112 -24.65 7.85 6.24
N SER A 113 -24.88 9.12 5.94
CA SER A 113 -23.81 10.12 5.98
C SER A 113 -23.40 10.37 7.43
N ILE A 114 -22.08 10.43 7.67
CA ILE A 114 -21.47 10.65 8.97
C ILE A 114 -20.40 11.72 8.78
N SER A 115 -20.57 12.89 9.40
CA SER A 115 -19.69 14.03 9.15
C SER A 115 -18.21 13.77 9.46
N SER A 116 -17.90 12.93 10.47
CA SER A 116 -16.52 12.54 10.77
C SER A 116 -15.94 11.59 9.72
N ALA A 117 -16.76 10.73 9.12
CA ALA A 117 -16.36 9.86 8.02
C ALA A 117 -16.11 10.69 6.76
N ASP A 118 -17.00 11.63 6.44
CA ASP A 118 -16.83 12.57 5.33
C ASP A 118 -15.51 13.35 5.45
N ALA A 119 -15.21 13.85 6.65
CA ALA A 119 -13.96 14.56 6.91
C ALA A 119 -12.71 13.67 6.70
N LEU A 120 -12.75 12.40 7.13
CA LEU A 120 -11.66 11.45 6.88
C LEU A 120 -11.50 11.15 5.38
N TYR A 121 -12.61 10.96 4.68
CA TYR A 121 -12.63 10.70 3.24
C TYR A 121 -12.03 11.86 2.45
N GLU A 122 -12.45 13.09 2.74
CA GLU A 122 -11.93 14.29 2.10
C GLU A 122 -10.45 14.49 2.37
N GLN A 123 -9.98 14.26 3.61
CA GLN A 123 -8.56 14.30 3.93
C GLN A 123 -7.76 13.28 3.10
N ALA A 124 -8.26 12.05 3.00
CA ALA A 124 -7.61 11.00 2.21
C ALA A 124 -7.52 11.39 0.73
N LEU A 125 -8.61 11.93 0.15
CA LEU A 125 -8.63 12.42 -1.23
C LEU A 125 -7.61 13.52 -1.49
N GLN A 126 -7.49 14.50 -0.58
CA GLN A 126 -6.52 15.58 -0.74
C GLN A 126 -5.08 15.06 -0.70
N ILE A 127 -4.79 14.07 0.16
CA ILE A 127 -3.48 13.43 0.22
C ILE A 127 -3.22 12.63 -1.06
N GLU A 128 -4.16 11.82 -1.52
CA GLU A 128 -4.05 11.01 -2.75
C GLU A 128 -3.80 11.90 -3.97
N LYS A 129 -4.54 13.02 -4.08
CA LYS A 129 -4.39 13.99 -5.16
C LYS A 129 -2.99 14.61 -5.17
N LYS A 130 -2.49 15.03 -4.01
CA LYS A 130 -1.12 15.57 -3.88
C LYS A 130 -0.06 14.52 -4.21
N ALA A 131 -0.32 13.26 -3.86
CA ALA A 131 0.57 12.15 -4.17
C ALA A 131 0.72 11.90 -5.68
N SER A 132 -0.22 12.36 -6.51
CA SER A 132 -0.27 12.10 -7.95
C SER A 132 0.00 13.38 -8.75
N THR A 133 1.21 13.93 -8.63
CA THR A 133 1.61 15.16 -9.35
C THR A 133 2.40 14.82 -10.62
N LEU A 134 1.95 15.35 -11.77
CA LEU A 134 2.64 15.35 -13.09
C LEU A 134 3.67 14.21 -13.27
N PHE A 135 3.17 12.99 -13.40
CA PHE A 135 3.93 11.77 -13.73
C PHE A 135 4.73 11.09 -12.61
N ILE A 136 4.81 11.66 -11.40
CA ILE A 136 5.46 11.01 -10.26
C ILE A 136 4.41 10.72 -9.18
N LYS A 137 4.38 9.46 -8.74
CA LYS A 137 3.57 9.04 -7.60
C LYS A 137 4.41 9.02 -6.33
N ASP A 138 4.04 9.83 -5.34
CA ASP A 138 4.63 9.79 -4.00
C ASP A 138 4.04 8.60 -3.23
N ASN A 139 4.81 7.51 -3.18
CA ASN A 139 4.41 6.29 -2.47
C ASN A 139 4.18 6.51 -0.96
N LYS A 140 4.88 7.45 -0.33
CA LYS A 140 4.69 7.75 1.10
C LYS A 140 3.33 8.42 1.31
N MET A 141 2.98 9.39 0.48
CA MET A 141 1.67 10.03 0.54
C MET A 141 0.53 9.08 0.16
N LEU A 142 0.73 8.18 -0.82
CA LEU A 142 -0.27 7.15 -1.14
C LEU A 142 -0.54 6.22 0.05
N ARG A 143 0.50 5.82 0.80
CA ARG A 143 0.32 5.06 2.05
C ARG A 143 -0.43 5.85 3.11
N GLN A 144 -0.19 7.16 3.21
CA GLN A 144 -0.94 8.03 4.13
C GLN A 144 -2.43 8.12 3.74
N ALA A 145 -2.73 8.28 2.46
CA ALA A 145 -4.10 8.28 1.96
C ALA A 145 -4.79 6.93 2.23
N LEU A 146 -4.10 5.81 1.93
CA LEU A 146 -4.58 4.47 2.23
C LEU A 146 -4.95 4.30 3.71
N ASN A 147 -4.04 4.67 4.62
CA ASN A 147 -4.32 4.59 6.06
C ASN A 147 -5.56 5.38 6.47
N LYS A 148 -5.82 6.53 5.84
CA LYS A 148 -7.02 7.33 6.12
C LYS A 148 -8.30 6.67 5.60
N TYR A 149 -8.26 6.04 4.43
CA TYR A 149 -9.39 5.23 3.95
C TYR A 149 -9.68 4.05 4.86
N LEU A 150 -8.63 3.35 5.33
CA LEU A 150 -8.79 2.22 6.26
C LEU A 150 -9.32 2.68 7.63
N GLU A 151 -8.81 3.79 8.16
CA GLU A 151 -9.30 4.39 9.41
C GLU A 151 -10.79 4.75 9.31
N LEU A 152 -11.25 5.26 8.17
CA LEU A 152 -12.66 5.52 7.92
C LEU A 152 -13.49 4.24 7.99
N ILE A 153 -13.08 3.20 7.25
CA ILE A 153 -13.80 1.92 7.19
C ILE A 153 -13.88 1.28 8.59
N GLU A 154 -12.78 1.32 9.34
CA GLU A 154 -12.67 0.75 10.69
C GLU A 154 -13.59 1.46 11.68
N LYS A 155 -13.55 2.80 11.72
CA LYS A 155 -14.26 3.60 12.72
C LYS A 155 -15.72 3.87 12.35
N HIS A 156 -16.06 3.79 11.07
CA HIS A 156 -17.35 4.22 10.53
C HIS A 156 -17.94 3.20 9.56
N GLY A 157 -18.06 1.95 9.98
CA GLY A 157 -18.56 0.84 9.16
C GLY A 157 -19.99 0.96 8.63
N SER A 158 -20.77 1.95 9.06
CA SER A 158 -22.12 2.25 8.53
C SER A 158 -22.18 3.49 7.62
N SER A 159 -21.04 4.15 7.37
CA SER A 159 -20.98 5.36 6.56
C SER A 159 -21.26 5.06 5.09
N ASP A 160 -22.01 5.95 4.42
CA ASP A 160 -22.17 5.97 2.96
C ASP A 160 -20.83 6.07 2.19
N LYS A 161 -19.74 6.50 2.85
CA LYS A 161 -18.39 6.59 2.27
C LYS A 161 -17.57 5.32 2.31
N ILE A 162 -17.98 4.26 3.01
CA ILE A 162 -17.15 3.04 3.12
C ILE A 162 -16.91 2.36 1.76
N GLY A 163 -17.91 2.37 0.87
CA GLY A 163 -17.79 1.83 -0.49
C GLY A 163 -16.81 2.64 -1.34
N ASP A 164 -16.94 3.97 -1.31
CA ASP A 164 -16.02 4.90 -1.98
C ASP A 164 -14.59 4.76 -1.47
N ALA A 165 -14.42 4.72 -0.14
CA ALA A 165 -13.13 4.54 0.52
C ALA A 165 -12.49 3.20 0.14
N ALA A 166 -13.26 2.11 0.13
CA ALA A 166 -12.79 0.79 -0.29
C ALA A 166 -12.33 0.78 -1.75
N TYR A 167 -13.08 1.42 -2.65
CA TYR A 167 -12.71 1.51 -4.06
C TYR A 167 -11.38 2.27 -4.27
N ARG A 168 -11.20 3.37 -3.54
CA ARG A 168 -9.96 4.17 -3.53
C ARG A 168 -8.78 3.37 -2.98
N ALA A 169 -8.98 2.74 -1.82
CA ALA A 169 -7.98 1.88 -1.18
C ALA A 169 -7.53 0.74 -2.12
N ALA A 170 -8.48 0.07 -2.80
CA ALA A 170 -8.20 -0.96 -3.79
C ALA A 170 -7.32 -0.47 -4.94
N GLY A 171 -7.56 0.76 -5.44
CA GLY A 171 -6.72 1.39 -6.46
C GLY A 171 -5.28 1.65 -5.97
N ILE A 172 -5.12 2.02 -4.70
CA ILE A 172 -3.79 2.19 -4.08
C ILE A 172 -3.09 0.83 -3.91
N TYR A 173 -3.80 -0.20 -3.47
CA TYR A 173 -3.26 -1.57 -3.42
C TYR A 173 -2.85 -2.08 -4.82
N GLU A 174 -3.66 -1.83 -5.85
CA GLU A 174 -3.33 -2.15 -7.24
C GLU A 174 -2.03 -1.45 -7.68
N HIS A 175 -1.85 -0.18 -7.32
CA HIS A 175 -0.62 0.58 -7.58
C HIS A 175 0.61 -0.07 -6.91
N PHE A 176 0.46 -0.54 -5.66
CA PHE A 176 1.52 -1.27 -4.96
C PHE A 176 1.66 -2.74 -5.38
N LYS A 177 0.87 -3.20 -6.36
CA LYS A 177 0.82 -4.58 -6.86
C LYS A 177 0.36 -5.59 -5.80
N ASP A 178 -0.32 -5.12 -4.76
CA ASP A 178 -0.96 -5.98 -3.76
C ASP A 178 -2.32 -6.43 -4.28
N TYR A 179 -2.28 -7.31 -5.28
CA TYR A 179 -3.46 -7.67 -6.07
C TYR A 179 -4.52 -8.40 -5.26
N THR A 180 -4.12 -9.17 -4.25
CA THR A 180 -5.05 -9.87 -3.35
C THR A 180 -5.86 -8.87 -2.53
N LEU A 181 -5.20 -7.88 -1.91
CA LEU A 181 -5.90 -6.83 -1.18
C LEU A 181 -6.71 -5.93 -2.10
N ALA A 182 -6.19 -5.62 -3.29
CA ALA A 182 -6.94 -4.84 -4.28
C ALA A 182 -8.26 -5.53 -4.66
N VAL A 183 -8.22 -6.84 -4.97
CA VAL A 183 -9.42 -7.62 -5.25
C VAL A 183 -10.35 -7.63 -4.04
N LEU A 184 -9.84 -7.93 -2.85
CA LEU A 184 -10.64 -7.96 -1.63
C LEU A 184 -11.43 -6.65 -1.44
N TYR A 185 -10.75 -5.50 -1.48
CA TYR A 185 -11.40 -4.20 -1.30
C TYR A 185 -12.34 -3.85 -2.45
N TYR A 186 -12.03 -4.21 -3.71
CA TYR A 186 -13.01 -4.06 -4.79
C TYR A 186 -14.26 -4.91 -4.58
N LYS A 187 -14.14 -6.11 -4.00
CA LYS A 187 -15.31 -6.92 -3.63
C LYS A 187 -16.15 -6.26 -2.54
N ARG A 188 -15.49 -5.64 -1.55
CA ARG A 188 -16.17 -4.92 -0.47
C ARG A 188 -17.05 -3.78 -0.98
N VAL A 189 -16.65 -3.08 -2.04
CA VAL A 189 -17.44 -1.97 -2.61
C VAL A 189 -18.90 -2.39 -2.88
N TYR A 190 -19.11 -3.47 -3.64
CA TYR A 190 -20.46 -3.90 -4.01
C TYR A 190 -21.14 -4.81 -2.96
N GLN A 191 -20.40 -5.25 -1.94
CA GLN A 191 -20.96 -5.95 -0.80
C GLN A 191 -21.56 -4.96 0.21
N TRP A 192 -20.86 -3.85 0.45
CA TRP A 192 -21.28 -2.81 1.38
C TRP A 192 -22.23 -1.78 0.77
N ASP A 193 -22.12 -1.53 -0.53
CA ASP A 193 -23.03 -0.66 -1.30
C ASP A 193 -23.53 -1.40 -2.55
N ARG A 194 -24.74 -1.96 -2.45
CA ARG A 194 -25.36 -2.73 -3.54
C ARG A 194 -25.73 -1.87 -4.75
N TYR A 195 -25.84 -0.55 -4.59
CA TYR A 195 -26.26 0.38 -5.63
C TYR A 195 -25.10 1.24 -6.14
N THR A 196 -23.86 0.83 -5.83
CA THR A 196 -22.66 1.56 -6.25
C THR A 196 -22.58 1.69 -7.77
N VAL A 197 -22.31 2.90 -8.25
CA VAL A 197 -22.03 3.17 -9.67
C VAL A 197 -20.57 2.90 -10.04
N LEU A 198 -19.73 2.55 -9.06
CA LEU A 198 -18.32 2.31 -9.27
C LEU A 198 -18.12 0.97 -9.99
N PRO A 199 -17.19 0.88 -10.97
CA PRO A 199 -16.98 -0.33 -11.76
C PRO A 199 -16.18 -1.41 -11.00
N ALA A 200 -16.47 -1.63 -9.73
CA ALA A 200 -15.69 -2.45 -8.82
C ALA A 200 -15.68 -3.94 -9.22
N LYS A 201 -16.83 -4.49 -9.64
CA LYS A 201 -16.92 -5.88 -10.16
C LYS A 201 -15.97 -6.08 -11.35
N TYR A 202 -15.97 -5.14 -12.30
CA TYR A 202 -15.09 -5.18 -13.47
C TYR A 202 -13.60 -5.09 -13.08
N ARG A 203 -13.26 -4.18 -12.16
CA ARG A 203 -11.88 -4.02 -11.67
C ARG A 203 -11.38 -5.29 -10.98
N ALA A 204 -12.19 -5.89 -10.10
CA ALA A 204 -11.86 -7.16 -9.45
C ALA A 204 -11.66 -8.30 -10.47
N ALA A 205 -12.60 -8.47 -11.41
CA ALA A 205 -12.52 -9.50 -12.46
C ALA A 205 -11.22 -9.39 -13.26
N LYS A 206 -10.85 -8.17 -13.67
CA LYS A 206 -9.63 -7.89 -14.42
C LYS A 206 -8.35 -8.25 -13.66
N ILE A 207 -8.30 -8.00 -12.36
CA ILE A 207 -7.13 -8.35 -11.54
C ILE A 207 -7.07 -9.88 -11.34
N LEU A 208 -8.19 -10.51 -11.04
CA LEU A 208 -8.29 -11.98 -10.88
C LEU A 208 -7.80 -12.71 -12.12
N ASP A 209 -8.27 -12.30 -13.30
CA ASP A 209 -7.88 -12.86 -14.59
C ASP A 209 -6.40 -12.59 -14.91
N ARG A 210 -5.98 -11.32 -14.91
CA ARG A 210 -4.69 -10.92 -15.52
C ARG A 210 -3.51 -10.94 -14.57
N LYS A 211 -3.74 -10.98 -13.25
CA LYS A 211 -2.68 -10.86 -12.23
C LYS A 211 -2.62 -12.05 -11.30
N LEU A 212 -3.78 -12.60 -10.91
CA LEU A 212 -3.85 -13.71 -9.96
C LEU A 212 -4.08 -15.07 -10.62
N ASN A 213 -4.36 -15.11 -11.93
CA ASN A 213 -4.71 -16.33 -12.67
C ASN A 213 -5.91 -17.11 -12.10
N GLN A 214 -6.80 -16.43 -11.36
CA GLN A 214 -8.03 -17.00 -10.79
C GLN A 214 -9.16 -16.91 -11.82
N ARG A 215 -9.02 -17.67 -12.91
CA ARG A 215 -9.89 -17.57 -14.10
C ARG A 215 -11.36 -17.85 -13.83
N THR A 216 -11.65 -18.87 -13.02
CA THR A 216 -13.03 -19.27 -12.69
C THR A 216 -13.78 -18.12 -12.01
N GLU A 217 -13.20 -17.54 -10.95
CA GLU A 217 -13.81 -16.42 -10.25
C GLU A 217 -13.87 -15.16 -11.12
N ALA A 218 -12.85 -14.90 -11.93
CA ALA A 218 -12.87 -13.80 -12.88
C ALA A 218 -14.04 -13.92 -13.88
N LEU A 219 -14.31 -15.13 -14.38
CA LEU A 219 -15.38 -15.42 -15.31
C LEU A 219 -16.77 -15.15 -14.70
N GLU A 220 -16.97 -15.54 -13.44
CA GLU A 220 -18.19 -15.25 -12.70
C GLU A 220 -18.43 -13.75 -12.57
N LEU A 221 -17.40 -12.99 -12.19
CA LEU A 221 -17.53 -11.54 -12.07
C LEU A 221 -17.74 -10.87 -13.43
N TYR A 222 -17.10 -11.33 -14.51
CA TYR A 222 -17.36 -10.79 -15.85
C TYR A 222 -18.81 -11.03 -16.31
N ARG A 223 -19.40 -12.18 -16.00
CA ARG A 223 -20.82 -12.44 -16.27
C ARG A 223 -21.71 -11.46 -15.53
N GLN A 224 -21.42 -11.20 -14.25
CA GLN A 224 -22.16 -10.20 -13.46
C GLN A 224 -22.02 -8.78 -14.03
N VAL A 225 -20.83 -8.42 -14.54
CA VAL A 225 -20.58 -7.11 -15.16
C VAL A 225 -21.47 -6.88 -16.38
N ILE A 226 -21.72 -7.91 -17.19
CA ILE A 226 -22.55 -7.79 -18.40
C ILE A 226 -24.03 -7.65 -18.04
N MET A 227 -24.47 -8.31 -16.97
CA MET A 227 -25.84 -8.25 -16.46
C MET A 227 -26.17 -6.91 -15.78
N ASP A 228 -25.16 -6.16 -15.38
CA ASP A 228 -25.31 -4.92 -14.63
C ASP A 228 -25.44 -3.71 -15.59
N GLU A 229 -26.68 -3.22 -15.76
CA GLU A 229 -26.97 -2.12 -16.69
C GLU A 229 -26.38 -0.77 -16.26
N ALA A 230 -26.05 -0.61 -14.97
CA ALA A 230 -25.39 0.60 -14.47
C ALA A 230 -23.92 0.68 -14.90
N VAL A 231 -23.32 -0.45 -15.31
CA VAL A 231 -21.94 -0.49 -15.76
C VAL A 231 -21.81 0.11 -17.18
N PRO A 232 -20.84 1.01 -17.42
CA PRO A 232 -20.57 1.55 -18.75
C PRO A 232 -20.40 0.47 -19.84
N GLN A 233 -20.95 0.73 -21.03
CA GLN A 233 -20.92 -0.21 -22.17
C GLN A 233 -19.50 -0.70 -22.49
N THR A 234 -18.50 0.18 -22.43
CA THR A 234 -17.09 -0.16 -22.67
C THR A 234 -16.55 -1.25 -21.75
N TYR A 235 -17.00 -1.33 -20.50
CA TYR A 235 -16.60 -2.41 -19.58
C TYR A 235 -17.38 -3.70 -19.84
N ARG A 236 -18.64 -3.60 -20.27
CA ARG A 236 -19.45 -4.76 -20.68
C ARG A 236 -18.90 -5.40 -21.95
N ASP A 237 -18.53 -4.60 -22.94
CA ASP A 237 -17.90 -5.08 -24.19
C ASP A 237 -16.58 -5.81 -23.91
N PHE A 238 -15.75 -5.25 -23.02
CA PHE A 238 -14.52 -5.91 -22.59
C PHE A 238 -14.80 -7.23 -21.88
N ALA A 239 -15.77 -7.26 -20.96
CA ALA A 239 -16.16 -8.46 -20.24
C ALA A 239 -16.67 -9.55 -21.20
N GLN A 240 -17.50 -9.19 -22.18
CA GLN A 240 -18.02 -10.10 -23.21
C GLN A 240 -16.88 -10.74 -24.02
N LEU A 241 -15.94 -9.92 -24.50
CA LEU A 241 -14.75 -10.39 -25.19
C LEU A 241 -13.99 -11.37 -24.30
N ARG A 242 -13.73 -10.99 -23.05
CA ARG A 242 -12.89 -11.79 -22.17
C ARG A 242 -13.53 -13.12 -21.77
N ILE A 243 -14.85 -13.17 -21.58
CA ILE A 243 -15.59 -14.42 -21.38
C ILE A 243 -15.35 -15.35 -22.56
N SER A 244 -15.49 -14.87 -23.80
CA SER A 244 -15.32 -15.70 -24.99
C SER A 244 -13.90 -16.28 -25.12
N GLU A 245 -12.88 -15.54 -24.70
CA GLU A 245 -11.49 -15.98 -24.69
C GLU A 245 -11.22 -17.01 -23.60
N LEU A 246 -11.76 -16.81 -22.40
CA LEU A 246 -11.59 -17.71 -21.27
C LEU A 246 -12.28 -19.06 -21.49
N THR A 247 -13.48 -19.08 -22.07
CA THR A 247 -14.23 -20.32 -22.32
C THR A 247 -13.65 -21.14 -23.47
N LYS A 248 -13.13 -20.50 -24.54
CA LYS A 248 -12.46 -21.22 -25.64
C LYS A 248 -11.17 -21.90 -25.21
N GLY A 249 -10.47 -21.33 -24.22
CA GLY A 249 -9.24 -21.91 -23.69
C GLY A 249 -9.47 -23.18 -22.85
N GLU A 250 -10.66 -23.33 -22.25
CA GLU A 250 -11.02 -24.53 -21.46
C GLU A 250 -11.29 -25.75 -22.35
N GLU A 251 -11.84 -25.55 -23.55
CA GLU A 251 -12.14 -26.62 -24.51
C GLU A 251 -10.90 -27.22 -25.19
N GLY A 252 -9.78 -26.48 -25.25
CA GLY A 252 -8.54 -26.93 -25.90
C GLY A 252 -7.54 -27.67 -25.00
N THR A 253 -7.90 -27.93 -23.74
CA THR A 253 -7.02 -28.57 -22.73
C THR A 253 -7.57 -29.91 -22.21
N GLN A 254 -8.59 -30.46 -22.88
CA GLN A 254 -9.14 -31.80 -22.59
C GLN A 254 -8.56 -32.85 -23.54
#